data_AF-A0A7R9TNJ0-F1
#
_entry.id   AF-A0A7R9TNJ0-F1
#
_cell.length_a   1.000
_cell.length_b   1.000
_cell.length_c   1.000
_cell.angle_alpha   90.00
_cell.angle_beta   90.00
_cell.angle_gamma   90.00
#
_symmetry.space_group_name_H-M   'P 1'
#
loop_
_entity.id
_entity.type
_entity.pdbx_description
1 polymer ?
#
loop_
_entity_poly.entity_id
_entity_poly.type
_entity_poly.pdbx_seq_one_letter_code
_entity_poly.pdbx_strand_id
1 'polypeptide(L)'
;GGGGGGGGHGDASIARRVVIHLDLDCFYAQVEARRLGVDGTSIPMAVQQWSGLIAVNYPARACGVKRHHTVAEAKKLCPEIVLVHVETLGRDGDDGGDDDDDDG
;
A
#
# COMPACT_ATOMS: atom_id res chain seq x y z
N GLY A 1 36.78 -12.11 -61.30
CA GLY A 1 35.60 -12.36 -60.45
C GLY A 1 35.92 -11.82 -59.09
N GLY A 2 35.12 -10.95 -58.47
CA GLY A 2 33.67 -11.01 -58.41
C GLY A 2 33.28 -11.86 -57.21
N GLY A 3 32.72 -11.24 -56.17
CA GLY A 3 32.21 -11.94 -55.00
C GLY A 3 32.30 -11.12 -53.72
N GLY A 4 31.41 -10.13 -53.59
CA GLY A 4 31.15 -9.47 -52.31
C GLY A 4 30.46 -10.39 -51.31
N GLY A 5 30.57 -10.04 -50.03
CA GLY A 5 29.87 -10.68 -48.94
C GLY A 5 29.89 -9.78 -47.71
N GLY A 6 29.18 -8.66 -47.80
CA GLY A 6 28.85 -7.84 -46.63
C GLY A 6 27.91 -8.63 -45.73
N GLY A 7 28.34 -8.86 -44.48
CA GLY A 7 27.51 -9.40 -43.41
C GLY A 7 27.57 -8.43 -42.24
N GLY A 8 26.83 -7.33 -42.36
CA GLY A 8 26.62 -6.41 -41.25
C GLY A 8 25.63 -6.97 -40.23
N HIS A 9 25.68 -6.36 -39.05
CA HIS A 9 24.68 -6.36 -37.97
C HIS A 9 24.79 -7.50 -36.95
N GLY A 10 25.52 -7.17 -35.88
CA GLY A 10 25.43 -7.87 -34.60
C GLY A 10 26.05 -7.08 -33.45
N ASP A 11 26.11 -5.74 -33.51
CA ASP A 11 26.31 -4.95 -32.30
C ASP A 11 24.99 -4.94 -31.53
N ALA A 12 24.76 -6.00 -30.76
CA ALA A 12 23.78 -5.98 -29.69
C ALA A 12 24.55 -5.88 -28.38
N SER A 13 25.29 -4.80 -28.23
CA SER A 13 25.78 -4.38 -26.94
C SER A 13 24.58 -4.23 -25.99
N ILE A 14 24.46 -5.17 -25.05
CA ILE A 14 23.85 -4.89 -23.73
C ILE A 14 24.71 -3.89 -22.93
N ALA A 15 25.55 -3.10 -23.60
CA ALA A 15 26.33 -2.06 -22.99
C ALA A 15 25.38 -0.93 -22.59
N ARG A 16 25.14 -0.87 -21.28
CA ARG A 16 24.49 0.23 -20.54
C ARG A 16 22.96 0.20 -20.49
N ARG A 17 22.36 -0.93 -20.08
CA ARG A 17 21.00 -0.89 -19.50
C ARG A 17 21.09 -0.60 -18.00
N VAL A 18 20.48 0.50 -17.56
CA VAL A 18 20.24 0.80 -16.14
C VAL A 18 18.76 0.60 -15.85
N VAL A 19 18.43 -0.12 -14.78
CA VAL A 19 17.04 -0.37 -14.33
C VAL A 19 16.86 0.27 -12.96
N ILE A 20 15.80 1.05 -12.79
CA ILE A 20 15.42 1.71 -11.52
C ILE A 20 14.02 1.25 -11.15
N HIS A 21 13.85 0.82 -9.89
CA HIS A 21 12.55 0.51 -9.29
C HIS A 21 12.22 1.58 -8.26
N LEU A 22 11.02 2.14 -8.34
CA LEU A 22 10.51 3.14 -7.41
C LEU A 22 9.33 2.53 -6.67
N ASP A 23 9.44 2.44 -5.35
CA ASP A 23 8.36 2.03 -4.46
C ASP A 23 8.02 3.21 -3.55
N LEU A 24 6.73 3.51 -3.41
CA LEU A 24 6.26 4.61 -2.59
C LEU A 24 5.87 4.07 -1.22
N ASP A 25 6.54 4.57 -0.19
CA ASP A 25 6.32 4.18 1.20
C ASP A 25 4.86 4.33 1.62
N CYS A 26 4.20 3.24 2.02
CA CYS A 26 2.85 3.29 2.60
C CYS A 26 1.86 4.13 1.76
N PHE A 27 1.93 4.03 0.43
CA PHE A 27 1.32 4.98 -0.52
C PHE A 27 -0.09 5.45 -0.17
N TYR A 28 -1.06 4.54 0.05
CA TYR A 28 -2.43 4.93 0.37
C TYR A 28 -2.55 5.72 1.68
N ALA A 29 -1.77 5.36 2.72
CA ALA A 29 -1.79 6.11 3.96
C ALA A 29 -1.22 7.53 3.78
N GLN A 30 -0.20 7.71 2.92
CA GLN A 30 0.32 9.05 2.61
C GLN A 30 -0.70 9.90 1.83
N VAL A 31 -1.40 9.30 0.86
CA VAL A 31 -2.45 9.97 0.09
C VAL A 31 -3.57 10.46 1.02
N GLU A 32 -4.06 9.58 1.89
CA GLU A 32 -5.14 9.90 2.82
C GLU A 32 -4.71 10.92 3.90
N ALA A 33 -3.47 10.81 4.42
CA ALA A 33 -2.93 11.80 5.34
C ALA A 33 -2.94 13.20 4.73
N ARG A 34 -2.50 13.32 3.46
CA ARG A 34 -2.54 14.60 2.74
C ARG A 34 -3.97 15.09 2.48
N ARG A 35 -4.88 14.20 2.09
CA ARG A 35 -6.30 14.53 1.84
C ARG A 35 -6.99 15.08 3.09
N LEU A 36 -6.67 14.51 4.26
CA LEU A 36 -7.28 14.86 5.54
C LEU A 36 -6.52 15.96 6.30
N GLY A 37 -5.37 16.41 5.81
CA GLY A 37 -4.53 17.38 6.52
C GLY A 37 -3.89 16.83 7.80
N VAL A 38 -3.69 15.51 7.86
CA VAL A 38 -3.05 14.80 8.97
C VAL A 38 -1.54 14.73 8.72
N ASP A 39 -0.74 14.96 9.74
CA ASP A 39 0.70 14.71 9.68
C ASP A 39 0.99 13.21 9.70
N GLY A 40 1.02 12.60 8.51
CA GLY A 40 1.27 11.17 8.32
C GLY A 40 2.68 10.70 8.73
N THR A 41 3.58 11.61 9.11
CA THR A 41 4.93 11.28 9.59
C THR A 41 5.00 11.06 11.09
N SER A 42 4.07 11.62 11.86
CA SER A 42 4.03 11.53 13.32
C SER A 42 2.77 10.84 13.85
N ILE A 43 1.65 10.94 13.13
CA ILE A 43 0.36 10.41 13.57
C ILE A 43 0.17 8.97 13.05
N PRO A 44 -0.08 7.97 13.93
CA PRO A 44 -0.43 6.61 13.51
C PRO A 44 -1.67 6.58 12.63
N MET A 45 -1.55 5.96 11.46
CA MET A 45 -2.64 5.89 10.48
C MET A 45 -2.62 4.57 9.70
N ALA A 46 -3.82 4.04 9.46
CA ALA A 46 -4.02 2.96 8.51
C ALA A 46 -5.24 3.21 7.62
N VAL A 47 -5.18 2.66 6.41
CA VAL A 47 -6.28 2.66 5.44
C VAL A 47 -6.85 1.26 5.39
N GLN A 48 -8.16 1.13 5.49
CA GLN A 48 -8.89 -0.13 5.43
C GLN A 48 -9.73 -0.24 4.14
N GLN A 49 -9.94 -1.48 3.72
CA GLN A 49 -10.92 -1.84 2.71
C GLN A 49 -11.72 -3.02 3.27
N TRP A 50 -13.03 -2.82 3.45
CA TRP A 50 -13.87 -3.75 4.22
C TRP A 50 -13.29 -3.91 5.64
N SER A 51 -13.08 -5.14 6.10
CA SER A 51 -12.53 -5.45 7.43
C SER A 51 -10.99 -5.44 7.51
N GLY A 52 -10.27 -5.35 6.38
CA GLY A 52 -8.82 -5.52 6.33
C GLY A 52 -8.05 -4.22 6.12
N LEU A 53 -6.90 -4.08 6.79
CA LEU A 53 -5.98 -2.96 6.52
C LEU A 53 -5.25 -3.16 5.19
N ILE A 54 -5.25 -2.16 4.33
CA ILE A 54 -4.57 -2.21 3.03
C ILE A 54 -3.26 -1.42 3.02
N ALA A 55 -3.14 -0.41 3.87
CA ALA A 55 -1.91 0.36 4.10
C ALA A 55 -1.80 0.79 5.57
N VAL A 56 -0.58 0.74 6.10
CA VAL A 56 -0.28 1.12 7.49
C VAL A 56 0.99 1.97 7.45
N ASN A 57 0.94 3.19 7.98
CA ASN A 57 2.07 4.11 7.98
C ASN A 57 3.12 3.74 9.04
N TYR A 58 4.30 4.37 8.96
CA TYR A 58 5.41 4.04 9.85
C TYR A 58 5.11 4.25 11.35
N PRO A 59 4.47 5.35 11.79
CA PRO A 59 4.06 5.48 13.19
C PRO A 59 3.13 4.36 13.68
N ALA A 60 2.13 3.95 12.89
CA ALA A 60 1.27 2.82 13.25
C ALA A 60 2.02 1.48 13.31
N ARG A 61 2.98 1.26 12.40
CA ARG A 61 3.86 0.09 12.45
C ARG A 61 4.73 0.08 13.71
N ALA A 62 5.19 1.25 14.19
CA ALA A 62 5.95 1.35 15.43
C ALA A 62 5.12 0.94 16.66
N CYS A 63 3.80 1.14 16.63
CA CYS A 63 2.87 0.61 17.64
C CYS A 63 2.55 -0.89 17.46
N GLY A 64 3.14 -1.57 16.48
CA GLY A 64 2.94 -2.99 16.22
C GLY A 64 1.79 -3.33 15.27
N VAL A 65 1.12 -2.34 14.68
CA VAL A 65 0.03 -2.56 13.72
C VAL A 65 0.59 -3.12 12.40
N LYS A 66 -0.06 -4.15 11.86
CA LYS A 66 0.32 -4.83 10.61
C LYS A 66 -0.80 -4.78 9.59
N ARG A 67 -0.45 -4.89 8.31
CA ARG A 67 -1.40 -4.87 7.19
C ARG A 67 -2.49 -5.95 7.28
N HIS A 68 -2.26 -7.06 7.96
CA HIS A 68 -3.28 -8.12 8.07
C HIS A 68 -4.12 -8.05 9.35
N HIS A 69 -3.93 -7.02 10.18
CA HIS A 69 -4.79 -6.83 11.34
C HIS A 69 -6.18 -6.37 10.92
N THR A 70 -7.18 -6.72 11.73
CA THR A 70 -8.50 -6.09 11.69
C THR A 70 -8.46 -4.69 12.30
N VAL A 71 -9.53 -3.93 12.09
CA VAL A 71 -9.73 -2.63 12.75
C VAL A 71 -9.70 -2.75 14.27
N ALA A 72 -10.34 -3.79 14.83
CA ALA A 72 -10.40 -4.02 16.26
C ALA A 72 -9.01 -4.31 16.85
N GLU A 73 -8.24 -5.18 16.20
CA GLU A 73 -6.86 -5.49 16.59
C GLU A 73 -5.95 -4.24 16.53
N ALA A 74 -6.10 -3.44 15.47
CA ALA A 74 -5.33 -2.20 15.31
C ALA A 74 -5.62 -1.20 16.43
N LYS A 75 -6.90 -0.99 16.78
CA LYS A 75 -7.31 -0.12 17.89
C LYS A 75 -6.84 -0.63 19.25
N LYS A 76 -6.77 -1.95 19.45
CA LYS A 76 -6.24 -2.54 20.69
C LYS A 76 -4.74 -2.26 20.87
N LEU A 77 -3.98 -2.28 19.77
CA LEU A 77 -2.54 -2.01 19.78
C LEU A 77 -2.21 -0.51 19.83
N CYS A 78 -3.02 0.32 19.15
CA CYS A 78 -2.82 1.75 19.02
C CYS A 78 -4.18 2.47 19.11
N PRO A 79 -4.66 2.81 20.32
CA PRO A 79 -5.97 3.43 20.51
C PRO A 79 -6.14 4.78 19.82
N GLU A 80 -5.04 5.49 19.58
CA GLU A 80 -4.97 6.79 18.92
C GLU A 80 -4.87 6.72 17.38
N ILE A 81 -4.89 5.51 16.79
CA ILE A 81 -4.74 5.34 15.34
C ILE A 81 -5.88 5.97 14.55
N VAL A 82 -5.53 6.71 13.49
CA VAL A 82 -6.48 7.21 12.50
C VAL A 82 -6.76 6.11 11.48
N LEU A 83 -8.01 5.69 11.38
CA LEU A 83 -8.46 4.67 10.43
C LEU A 83 -9.32 5.31 9.33
N VAL A 84 -8.99 5.02 8.08
CA VAL A 84 -9.71 5.56 6.92
C VAL A 84 -10.20 4.44 6.04
N HIS A 85 -11.50 4.42 5.76
CA HIS A 85 -12.09 3.48 4.81
C HIS A 85 -11.98 4.04 3.39
N VAL A 86 -11.54 3.21 2.43
CA VAL A 86 -11.59 3.58 1.00
C VAL A 86 -13.04 3.62 0.51
N GLU A 87 -13.38 4.59 -0.33
CA GLU A 87 -14.72 4.63 -0.93
C GLU A 87 -14.99 3.36 -1.76
N THR A 88 -16.08 2.66 -1.47
CA THR A 88 -16.57 1.54 -2.28
C THR A 88 -17.74 2.03 -3.13
N LEU A 89 -17.58 2.03 -4.45
CA LEU A 89 -18.69 2.33 -5.37
C LEU A 89 -19.65 1.13 -5.41
N GLY A 90 -20.61 1.12 -4.49
CA GLY A 90 -21.60 0.07 -4.37
C GLY A 90 -22.31 0.13 -3.02
N ARG A 91 -23.47 0.81 -3.01
CA ARG A 91 -24.43 0.97 -1.91
C ARG A 91 -23.90 1.71 -0.69
N ASP A 92 -24.47 2.88 -0.46
CA ASP A 92 -24.27 3.68 0.75
C ASP A 92 -24.50 2.83 2.02
N GLY A 93 -23.52 2.78 2.91
CA GLY A 93 -23.71 2.45 4.33
C GLY A 93 -23.93 0.98 4.69
N ASP A 94 -22.95 0.12 4.44
CA ASP A 94 -22.80 -1.14 5.20
C ASP A 94 -21.46 -1.16 5.93
N ASP A 95 -21.36 -0.25 6.89
CA ASP A 95 -20.39 -0.17 7.97
C ASP A 95 -20.80 -1.04 9.18
N GLY A 96 -21.74 -1.98 8.97
CA GLY A 96 -22.12 -3.01 9.93
C GLY A 96 -21.02 -4.06 10.07
N GLY A 97 -20.25 -3.94 11.14
CA GLY A 97 -19.43 -5.04 11.63
C GLY A 97 -20.34 -6.15 12.14
N ASP A 98 -20.45 -7.23 11.37
CA ASP A 98 -20.84 -8.54 11.89
C ASP A 98 -19.61 -9.10 12.63
N ASP A 99 -19.34 -8.57 13.83
CA ASP A 99 -18.40 -9.13 14.82
C ASP A 99 -19.05 -10.34 15.54
N ASP A 100 -19.63 -11.28 14.78
CA ASP A 100 -20.10 -12.58 15.29
C ASP A 100 -19.03 -13.64 14.99
N ASP A 101 -17.86 -13.52 15.61
CA ASP A 101 -16.90 -14.62 15.73
C ASP A 101 -17.42 -15.60 16.81
N ASP A 102 -18.10 -16.63 16.30
CA ASP A 102 -18.34 -17.94 16.90
C ASP A 102 -17.01 -18.57 17.36
N ASP A 103 -16.66 -18.42 18.64
CA ASP A 103 -15.62 -19.21 19.30
C ASP A 103 -16.31 -20.26 20.20
N GLY A 104 -16.30 -21.51 19.72
CA GLY A 104 -16.73 -22.71 20.46
C GLY A 104 -15.75 -23.19 21.51
#